data_AF-A0A2X4XUA1-F1
#
_entry.id   AF-A0A2X4XUA1-F1
#
_cell.length_a   1.000
_cell.length_b   1.000
_cell.length_c   1.000
_cell.angle_alpha   90.00
_cell.angle_beta   90.00
_cell.angle_gamma   90.00
#
_symmetry.space_group_name_H-M   'P 1'
#
loop_
_entity.id
_entity.type
_entity.pdbx_description
1 polymer ?
#
loop_
_entity_poly.entity_id
_entity_poly.type
_entity_poly.pdbx_seq_one_letter_code
_entity_poly.pdbx_strand_id
1 'polypeptide(L)'
;MSVRVFAALVLSALSFGLQAETLNESYAFALLGEPKYATDFSHYDYVNPAAPKGGDVRMAAIGTYDNFNRYASRGVPGERTDALYDSLFTTSDDEIGSYYPLIAESARFPADMHWVELDINARARFHDGSPITAADVAFTFNKFMTEGVPQFRVAYKGIKVKAISRLTVRIEFPQPDKDKLLGLFGLPCCRRVSGKIIS
;
A
#
# COMPACT_ATOMS: atom_id res chain seq x y z
N MET A 1 50.81 2.47 -31.43
CA MET A 1 50.05 1.32 -30.87
C MET A 1 49.56 1.57 -29.44
N SER A 2 50.31 2.33 -28.63
CA SER A 2 50.09 2.51 -27.18
C SER A 2 48.85 3.35 -26.78
N VAL A 3 48.44 4.33 -27.60
CA VAL A 3 47.29 5.21 -27.29
C VAL A 3 45.95 4.46 -27.38
N ARG A 4 45.83 3.47 -28.28
CA ARG A 4 44.61 2.65 -28.44
C ARG A 4 44.40 1.67 -27.28
N VAL A 5 45.49 1.15 -26.72
CA VAL A 5 45.46 0.25 -25.56
C VAL A 5 45.09 1.02 -24.29
N PHE A 6 45.62 2.23 -24.13
CA PHE A 6 45.28 3.10 -23.00
C PHE A 6 43.81 3.56 -23.04
N ALA A 7 43.30 3.92 -24.22
CA ALA A 7 41.89 4.28 -24.39
C ALA A 7 40.95 3.11 -24.09
N ALA A 8 41.30 1.87 -24.49
CA ALA A 8 40.51 0.67 -24.19
C ALA A 8 40.50 0.32 -22.69
N LEU A 9 41.63 0.51 -21.98
CA LEU A 9 41.73 0.30 -20.54
C LEU A 9 40.87 1.31 -19.75
N VAL A 10 40.88 2.59 -20.13
CA VAL A 10 40.04 3.63 -19.52
C VAL A 10 38.55 3.37 -19.77
N LEU A 11 38.17 2.92 -20.98
CA LEU A 11 36.78 2.56 -21.29
C LEU A 11 36.30 1.33 -20.50
N SER A 12 37.19 0.35 -20.26
CA SER A 12 36.86 -0.82 -19.43
C SER A 12 36.69 -0.45 -17.95
N ALA A 13 37.51 0.47 -17.42
CA ALA A 13 37.43 0.93 -16.04
C ALA A 13 36.18 1.77 -15.77
N LEU A 14 35.69 2.53 -16.77
CA LEU A 14 34.42 3.27 -16.71
C LEU A 14 33.19 2.34 -16.70
N SER A 15 33.33 1.10 -17.17
CA SER A 15 32.22 0.13 -17.23
C SER A 15 31.97 -0.59 -15.90
N PHE A 16 32.93 -0.58 -14.97
CA PHE A 16 32.81 -1.24 -13.66
C PHE A 16 32.01 -0.44 -12.62
N GLY A 17 31.64 0.81 -12.90
CA GLY A 17 30.93 1.70 -11.95
C GLY A 17 29.41 1.72 -12.08
N LEU A 18 28.83 1.06 -13.07
CA LEU A 18 27.38 0.98 -13.27
C LEU A 18 26.88 -0.37 -12.74
N GLN A 19 26.79 -0.51 -11.42
CA GLN A 19 25.91 -1.55 -10.88
C GLN A 19 24.46 -1.09 -11.09
N ALA A 20 23.74 -1.82 -11.94
CA ALA A 20 22.29 -1.73 -11.97
C ALA A 20 21.77 -2.15 -10.59
N GLU A 21 20.90 -1.33 -10.02
CA GLU A 21 20.23 -1.65 -8.76
C GLU A 21 19.38 -2.90 -8.96
N THR A 22 19.61 -3.95 -8.15
CA THR A 22 18.78 -5.15 -8.18
C THR A 22 17.39 -4.80 -7.68
N LEU A 23 16.42 -4.86 -8.58
CA LEU A 23 15.01 -4.66 -8.27
C LEU A 23 14.36 -6.01 -7.98
N ASN A 24 13.66 -6.07 -6.85
CA ASN A 24 12.78 -7.16 -6.48
C ASN A 24 11.35 -6.77 -6.85
N GLU A 25 10.55 -7.76 -7.21
CA GLU A 25 9.12 -7.62 -7.43
C GLU A 25 8.40 -8.71 -6.62
N SER A 26 7.35 -8.33 -5.90
CA SER A 26 6.53 -9.30 -5.16
C SER A 26 5.06 -8.90 -5.17
N TYR A 27 4.20 -9.91 -5.04
CA TYR A 27 2.75 -9.80 -5.00
C TYR A 27 2.20 -10.01 -3.59
N ALA A 28 2.92 -10.79 -2.77
CA ALA A 28 2.57 -11.08 -1.40
C ALA A 28 3.75 -10.81 -0.47
N PHE A 29 3.47 -10.42 0.76
CA PHE A 29 4.48 -10.05 1.74
C PHE A 29 4.15 -10.64 3.09
N ALA A 30 5.17 -10.94 3.87
CA ALA A 30 5.03 -11.34 5.26
C ALA A 30 6.02 -10.55 6.13
N LEU A 31 5.57 -10.18 7.32
CA LEU A 31 6.42 -9.58 8.33
C LEU A 31 7.58 -10.54 8.68
N LEU A 32 7.23 -11.80 8.94
CA LEU A 32 8.14 -12.89 9.26
C LEU A 32 7.90 -14.08 8.32
N GLY A 33 8.99 -14.67 7.81
CA GLY A 33 8.92 -15.81 6.91
C GLY A 33 8.40 -15.45 5.52
N GLU A 34 7.77 -16.43 4.88
CA GLU A 34 7.19 -16.32 3.55
C GLU A 34 5.66 -16.39 3.63
N PRO A 35 4.92 -15.70 2.75
CA PRO A 35 3.46 -15.83 2.66
C PRO A 35 3.03 -17.28 2.40
N LYS A 36 1.97 -17.73 3.07
CA LYS A 36 1.39 -19.06 2.93
C LYS A 36 0.78 -19.30 1.54
N TYR A 37 0.08 -18.31 0.99
CA TYR A 37 -0.67 -18.48 -0.25
C TYR A 37 0.19 -18.15 -1.48
N ALA A 38 0.15 -19.03 -2.49
CA ALA A 38 0.83 -18.83 -3.77
C ALA A 38 0.21 -17.66 -4.55
N THR A 39 0.92 -17.13 -5.55
CA THR A 39 0.49 -15.94 -6.31
C THR A 39 -0.79 -16.14 -7.13
N ASP A 40 -1.18 -17.39 -7.40
CA ASP A 40 -2.36 -17.78 -8.19
C ASP A 40 -3.49 -18.41 -7.35
N PHE A 41 -3.42 -18.29 -6.02
CA PHE A 41 -4.48 -18.79 -5.15
C PHE A 41 -5.83 -18.09 -5.45
N SER A 42 -6.92 -18.85 -5.37
CA SER A 42 -8.25 -18.34 -5.76
C SER A 42 -9.10 -17.86 -4.57
N HIS A 43 -8.82 -18.35 -3.36
CA HIS A 43 -9.47 -17.96 -2.11
C HIS A 43 -8.59 -18.39 -0.93
N TYR A 44 -8.74 -17.73 0.22
CA TYR A 44 -8.13 -18.20 1.46
C TYR A 44 -8.72 -19.54 1.91
N ASP A 45 -7.96 -20.35 2.65
CA ASP A 45 -8.36 -21.71 3.07
C ASP A 45 -9.61 -21.70 3.97
N TYR A 46 -9.80 -20.62 4.73
CA TYR A 46 -10.94 -20.45 5.63
C TYR A 46 -12.20 -19.90 4.92
N VAL A 47 -12.13 -19.64 3.61
CA VAL A 47 -13.27 -19.17 2.81
C VAL A 47 -13.99 -20.36 2.19
N ASN A 48 -15.31 -20.39 2.32
CA ASN A 48 -16.16 -21.27 1.52
C ASN A 48 -16.47 -20.60 0.16
N PRO A 49 -15.86 -21.02 -0.96
CA PRO A 49 -16.12 -20.41 -2.27
C PRO A 49 -17.56 -20.64 -2.77
N ALA A 50 -18.25 -21.66 -2.24
CA ALA A 50 -19.64 -21.98 -2.54
C ALA A 50 -20.64 -21.26 -1.60
N ALA A 51 -20.19 -20.26 -0.83
CA ALA A 51 -21.08 -19.50 0.06
C ALA A 51 -22.25 -18.86 -0.72
N PRO A 52 -23.51 -19.11 -0.33
CA PRO A 52 -24.67 -18.50 -0.94
C PRO A 52 -24.55 -16.97 -0.96
N LYS A 53 -24.97 -16.34 -2.06
CA LYS A 53 -24.96 -14.87 -2.21
C LYS A 53 -26.36 -14.33 -1.92
N GLY A 54 -26.44 -13.32 -1.05
CA GLY A 54 -27.69 -12.66 -0.65
C GLY A 54 -28.11 -12.95 0.78
N GLY A 55 -29.25 -12.39 1.19
CA GLY A 55 -29.78 -12.44 2.55
C GLY A 55 -29.34 -11.25 3.41
N ASP A 56 -29.89 -11.17 4.61
CA ASP A 56 -29.64 -10.09 5.57
C ASP A 56 -28.87 -10.59 6.79
N VAL A 57 -27.85 -9.84 7.19
CA VAL A 57 -27.12 -10.05 8.44
C VAL A 57 -27.49 -8.95 9.42
N ARG A 58 -28.14 -9.30 10.53
CA ARG A 58 -28.47 -8.36 11.61
C ARG A 58 -27.52 -8.53 12.77
N MET A 59 -26.78 -7.48 13.08
CA MET A 59 -25.80 -7.48 14.18
C MET A 59 -26.18 -6.41 15.20
N ALA A 60 -25.90 -6.71 16.47
CA ALA A 60 -26.01 -5.74 17.54
C ALA A 60 -24.62 -5.18 17.85
N ALA A 61 -24.56 -3.89 18.16
CA ALA A 61 -23.38 -3.22 18.70
C ALA A 61 -23.78 -2.53 20.00
N ILE A 62 -22.87 -2.52 20.98
CA ILE A 62 -23.08 -1.84 22.26
C ILE A 62 -22.64 -0.38 22.10
N GLY A 63 -23.48 0.56 22.52
CA GLY A 63 -23.18 2.00 22.47
C GLY A 63 -24.03 2.75 21.45
N THR A 64 -23.53 3.92 21.02
CA THR A 64 -24.16 4.79 20.01
C THR A 64 -23.09 5.33 19.06
N TYR A 65 -23.51 5.91 17.95
CA TYR A 65 -22.64 6.62 17.01
C TYR A 65 -23.23 8.01 16.72
N ASP A 66 -22.38 8.92 16.28
CA ASP A 66 -22.78 10.28 15.87
C ASP A 66 -22.26 10.65 14.47
N ASN A 67 -21.43 9.82 13.85
CA ASN A 67 -20.92 10.01 12.50
C ASN A 67 -20.59 8.66 11.80
N PHE A 68 -20.31 8.71 10.50
CA PHE A 68 -19.91 7.55 9.70
C PHE A 68 -18.45 7.58 9.24
N ASN A 69 -17.68 8.55 9.72
CA ASN A 69 -16.30 8.77 9.32
C ASN A 69 -15.36 8.15 10.35
N ARG A 70 -14.89 6.91 10.07
CA ARG A 70 -13.94 6.19 10.93
C ARG A 70 -12.65 6.96 11.21
N TYR A 71 -12.29 7.92 10.35
CA TYR A 71 -11.08 8.72 10.47
C TYR A 71 -11.32 10.12 11.02
N ALA A 72 -12.54 10.46 11.45
CA ALA A 72 -12.81 11.74 12.09
C ALA A 72 -11.98 11.91 13.37
N SER A 73 -11.48 13.12 13.60
CA SER A 73 -10.75 13.43 14.85
C SER A 73 -11.65 13.47 16.09
N ARG A 74 -12.98 13.54 15.90
CA ARG A 74 -13.98 13.68 16.96
C ARG A 74 -15.23 12.87 16.62
N GLY A 75 -16.01 12.56 17.67
CA GLY A 75 -17.23 11.78 17.57
C GLY A 75 -16.97 10.28 17.67
N VAL A 76 -18.05 9.50 17.67
CA VAL A 76 -18.03 8.04 17.69
C VAL A 76 -18.49 7.55 16.32
N PRO A 77 -17.59 6.99 15.50
CA PRO A 77 -17.97 6.45 14.21
C PRO A 77 -18.85 5.21 14.39
N GLY A 78 -19.81 5.03 13.50
CA GLY A 78 -20.63 3.81 13.46
C GLY A 78 -19.79 2.53 13.37
N GLU A 79 -20.26 1.47 14.02
CA GLU A 79 -19.64 0.15 13.93
C GLU A 79 -19.57 -0.31 12.47
N ARG A 80 -18.46 -0.96 12.06
CA ARG A 80 -18.19 -1.43 10.69
C ARG A 80 -18.02 -0.34 9.62
N THR A 81 -17.94 0.94 9.98
CA THR A 81 -17.63 2.00 9.02
C THR A 81 -16.22 1.91 8.43
N ASP A 82 -15.32 1.14 9.07
CA ASP A 82 -14.02 0.76 8.53
C ASP A 82 -14.13 -0.08 7.25
N ALA A 83 -15.16 -0.94 7.12
CA ALA A 83 -15.39 -1.74 5.92
C ALA A 83 -15.83 -0.92 4.69
N LEU A 84 -16.02 0.40 4.84
CA LEU A 84 -16.29 1.30 3.73
C LEU A 84 -15.02 1.68 2.94
N TYR A 85 -13.84 1.39 3.50
CA TYR A 85 -12.54 1.75 2.94
C TYR A 85 -11.69 0.51 2.73
N ASP A 86 -11.21 0.34 1.50
CA ASP A 86 -10.24 -0.68 1.16
C ASP A 86 -8.80 -0.16 1.34
N SER A 87 -7.91 -1.04 1.80
CA SER A 87 -6.47 -0.79 1.92
C SER A 87 -5.71 -1.13 0.63
N LEU A 88 -4.41 -0.80 0.58
CA LEU A 88 -3.56 -1.15 -0.56
C LEU A 88 -3.40 -2.67 -0.69
N PHE A 89 -3.10 -3.35 0.40
CA PHE A 89 -3.10 -4.81 0.52
C PHE A 89 -3.99 -5.24 1.68
N THR A 90 -4.50 -6.46 1.63
CA THR A 90 -5.31 -7.07 2.70
C THR A 90 -4.51 -8.13 3.44
N THR A 91 -4.83 -8.35 4.71
CA THR A 91 -4.20 -9.40 5.53
C THR A 91 -4.99 -10.70 5.45
N SER A 92 -4.31 -11.83 5.68
CA SER A 92 -5.01 -13.11 5.89
C SER A 92 -5.30 -13.33 7.38
N ASP A 93 -6.48 -13.87 7.72
CA ASP A 93 -6.87 -14.12 9.12
C ASP A 93 -6.18 -15.35 9.73
N ASP A 94 -5.61 -16.22 8.88
CA ASP A 94 -4.89 -17.43 9.30
C ASP A 94 -3.36 -17.27 9.25
N GLU A 95 -2.86 -16.04 9.09
CA GLU A 95 -1.44 -15.69 9.12
C GLU A 95 -1.19 -14.41 9.92
N ILE A 96 -0.06 -14.34 10.61
CA ILE A 96 0.32 -13.14 11.35
C ILE A 96 1.16 -12.23 10.46
N GLY A 97 0.61 -11.08 10.09
CA GLY A 97 1.34 -10.03 9.37
C GLY A 97 1.68 -10.40 7.93
N SER A 98 0.77 -11.10 7.23
CA SER A 98 0.84 -11.27 5.78
C SER A 98 0.02 -10.20 5.05
N TYR A 99 0.38 -9.90 3.80
CA TYR A 99 -0.24 -8.90 2.95
C TYR A 99 -0.39 -9.44 1.54
N TYR A 100 -1.63 -9.47 1.06
CA TYR A 100 -2.02 -9.94 -0.27
C TYR A 100 -2.71 -8.83 -1.08
N PRO A 101 -2.69 -8.91 -2.42
CA PRO A 101 -3.23 -7.88 -3.29
C PRO A 101 -4.67 -7.45 -2.95
N LEU A 102 -4.93 -6.14 -2.96
CA LEU A 102 -6.29 -5.58 -2.89
C LEU A 102 -6.43 -4.42 -3.89
N ILE A 103 -6.16 -3.18 -3.48
CA ILE A 103 -6.10 -2.03 -4.39
C ILE A 103 -4.79 -2.04 -5.17
N ALA A 104 -3.68 -2.36 -4.52
CA ALA A 104 -2.40 -2.61 -5.16
C ALA A 104 -2.28 -4.09 -5.52
N GLU A 105 -1.72 -4.38 -6.70
CA GLU A 105 -1.56 -5.74 -7.21
C GLU A 105 -0.15 -6.31 -7.00
N SER A 106 0.86 -5.45 -6.94
CA SER A 106 2.25 -5.83 -6.71
C SER A 106 3.07 -4.66 -6.17
N ALA A 107 4.30 -4.96 -5.72
CA ALA A 107 5.28 -3.96 -5.40
C ALA A 107 6.66 -4.27 -6.01
N ARG A 108 7.33 -3.22 -6.50
CA ARG A 108 8.75 -3.23 -6.87
C ARG A 108 9.57 -2.45 -5.86
N PHE A 109 10.72 -2.98 -5.47
CA PHE A 109 11.59 -2.33 -4.49
C PHE A 109 13.05 -2.78 -4.67
N PRO A 110 14.02 -1.93 -4.36
CA PRO A 110 15.43 -2.29 -4.38
C PRO A 110 15.79 -3.20 -3.20
N ALA A 111 16.96 -3.83 -3.25
CA ALA A 111 17.42 -4.74 -2.20
C ALA A 111 17.51 -4.08 -0.80
N ASP A 112 17.77 -2.78 -0.74
CA ASP A 112 17.84 -2.01 0.51
C ASP A 112 16.49 -1.39 0.92
N MET A 113 15.42 -1.57 0.15
CA MET A 113 14.07 -1.08 0.44
C MET A 113 13.96 0.43 0.75
N HIS A 114 14.89 1.27 0.27
CA HIS A 114 14.83 2.72 0.52
C HIS A 114 13.67 3.42 -0.23
N TRP A 115 13.06 2.74 -1.20
CA TRP A 115 11.76 3.09 -1.78
C TRP A 115 10.96 1.84 -2.12
N VAL A 116 9.66 2.01 -2.34
CA VAL A 116 8.78 0.99 -2.95
C VAL A 116 7.87 1.63 -3.98
N GLU A 117 7.67 0.96 -5.10
CA GLU A 117 6.68 1.29 -6.11
C GLU A 117 5.54 0.29 -6.06
N LEU A 118 4.32 0.78 -5.91
CA LEU A 118 3.11 -0.04 -5.89
C LEU A 118 2.36 0.14 -7.20
N ASP A 119 2.03 -0.97 -7.84
CA ASP A 119 1.15 -0.96 -9.01
C ASP A 119 -0.30 -1.09 -8.56
N ILE A 120 -1.12 -0.14 -8.98
CA ILE A 120 -2.55 -0.07 -8.65
C ILE A 120 -3.33 -0.89 -9.67
N ASN A 121 -4.14 -1.81 -9.15
CA ASN A 121 -5.02 -2.64 -9.95
C ASN A 121 -5.94 -1.75 -10.83
N ALA A 122 -5.80 -1.87 -12.15
CA ALA A 122 -6.54 -1.04 -13.11
C ALA A 122 -8.06 -1.24 -13.04
N ARG A 123 -8.55 -2.29 -12.36
CA ARG A 123 -9.98 -2.56 -12.11
C ARG A 123 -10.48 -2.01 -10.77
N ALA A 124 -9.62 -1.52 -9.88
CA ALA A 124 -10.03 -0.95 -8.61
C ALA A 124 -10.93 0.29 -8.82
N ARG A 125 -12.10 0.31 -8.19
CA ARG A 125 -13.09 1.39 -8.30
C ARG A 125 -13.57 1.81 -6.92
N PHE A 126 -13.85 3.10 -6.76
CA PHE A 126 -14.65 3.59 -5.65
C PHE A 126 -16.12 3.15 -5.80
N HIS A 127 -16.88 3.27 -4.72
CA HIS A 127 -18.32 2.93 -4.68
C HIS A 127 -19.18 3.65 -5.73
N ASP A 128 -18.73 4.79 -6.24
CA ASP A 128 -19.41 5.55 -7.31
C ASP A 128 -19.01 5.11 -8.73
N GLY A 129 -18.17 4.07 -8.86
CA GLY A 129 -17.65 3.57 -10.12
C GLY A 129 -16.45 4.32 -10.69
N SER A 130 -15.95 5.36 -10.02
CA SER A 130 -14.74 6.06 -10.47
C SER A 130 -13.47 5.24 -10.21
N PRO A 131 -12.46 5.30 -11.11
CA PRO A 131 -11.21 4.55 -10.93
C PRO A 131 -10.39 5.05 -9.75
N ILE A 132 -9.87 4.11 -8.96
CA ILE A 132 -8.84 4.40 -7.97
C ILE A 132 -7.52 4.61 -8.72
N THR A 133 -6.78 5.66 -8.37
CA THR A 133 -5.51 6.01 -9.01
C THR A 133 -4.40 6.19 -7.98
N ALA A 134 -3.15 6.16 -8.44
CA ALA A 134 -1.99 6.42 -7.60
C ALA A 134 -2.05 7.79 -6.90
N ALA A 135 -2.70 8.76 -7.53
CA ALA A 135 -2.85 10.10 -6.96
C ALA A 135 -3.89 10.16 -5.83
N ASP A 136 -4.79 9.17 -5.71
CA ASP A 136 -5.70 9.04 -4.55
C ASP A 136 -4.96 8.47 -3.33
N VAL A 137 -4.02 7.55 -3.56
CA VAL A 137 -3.13 7.02 -2.52
C VAL A 137 -2.23 8.12 -1.97
N ALA A 138 -1.54 8.86 -2.85
CA ALA A 138 -0.70 9.99 -2.45
C ALA A 138 -1.51 11.08 -1.74
N PHE A 139 -2.72 11.38 -2.22
CA PHE A 139 -3.62 12.30 -1.54
C PHE A 139 -3.99 11.82 -0.14
N THR A 140 -4.36 10.54 0.01
CA THR A 140 -4.77 9.97 1.30
C THR A 140 -3.63 10.02 2.31
N PHE A 141 -2.43 9.58 1.94
CA PHE A 141 -1.26 9.66 2.81
C PHE A 141 -1.01 11.10 3.28
N ASN A 142 -1.00 12.07 2.35
CA ASN A 142 -0.77 13.47 2.69
C ASN A 142 -1.87 14.04 3.60
N LYS A 143 -3.13 13.63 3.40
CA LYS A 143 -4.25 14.05 4.24
C LYS A 143 -4.10 13.53 5.68
N PHE A 144 -3.66 12.27 5.86
CA PHE A 144 -3.37 11.74 7.19
C PHE A 144 -2.14 12.40 7.82
N MET A 145 -1.14 12.79 7.02
CA MET A 145 0.02 13.54 7.52
C MET A 145 -0.34 14.96 7.99
N THR A 146 -1.40 15.57 7.48
CA THR A 146 -1.81 16.93 7.86
C THR A 146 -2.93 16.94 8.90
N GLU A 147 -3.99 16.17 8.66
CA GLU A 147 -5.23 16.18 9.45
C GLU A 147 -5.38 14.94 10.34
N GLY A 148 -4.59 13.89 10.13
CA GLY A 148 -4.69 12.63 10.88
C GLY A 148 -4.22 12.72 12.32
N VAL A 149 -4.39 11.60 13.03
CA VAL A 149 -3.99 11.49 14.43
C VAL A 149 -2.48 11.72 14.60
N PRO A 150 -2.03 12.35 15.71
CA PRO A 150 -0.61 12.63 15.94
C PRO A 150 0.31 11.40 15.78
N GLN A 151 -0.15 10.22 16.17
CA GLN A 151 0.58 8.96 16.09
C GLN A 151 0.97 8.62 14.63
N PHE A 152 0.06 8.83 13.68
CA PHE A 152 0.34 8.59 12.25
C PHE A 152 1.46 9.50 11.75
N ARG A 153 1.40 10.80 12.10
CA ARG A 153 2.39 11.80 11.70
C ARG A 153 3.77 11.52 12.27
N VAL A 154 3.83 11.02 13.50
CA VAL A 154 5.08 10.62 14.15
C VAL A 154 5.64 9.36 13.51
N ALA A 155 4.81 8.33 13.31
CA ALA A 155 5.22 7.05 12.74
C ALA A 155 5.80 7.19 11.32
N TYR A 156 5.16 8.00 10.47
CA TYR A 156 5.52 8.14 9.06
C TYR A 156 6.25 9.44 8.71
N LYS A 157 6.86 10.08 9.72
CA LYS A 157 7.63 11.32 9.53
C LYS A 157 8.78 11.12 8.52
N GLY A 158 8.84 12.01 7.54
CA GLY A 158 9.91 12.03 6.53
C GLY A 158 9.69 11.12 5.32
N ILE A 159 8.67 10.26 5.35
CA ILE A 159 8.27 9.45 4.20
C ILE A 159 7.58 10.34 3.16
N LYS A 160 7.86 10.10 1.89
CA LYS A 160 7.25 10.81 0.76
C LYS A 160 6.46 9.82 -0.08
N VAL A 161 5.19 10.12 -0.34
CA VAL A 161 4.33 9.34 -1.22
C VAL A 161 3.94 10.17 -2.44
N LYS A 162 4.27 9.67 -3.64
CA LYS A 162 4.07 10.37 -4.91
C LYS A 162 3.39 9.46 -5.92
N ALA A 163 2.50 10.01 -6.73
CA ALA A 163 2.05 9.33 -7.94
C ALA A 163 3.06 9.61 -9.05
N ILE A 164 3.82 8.59 -9.45
CA ILE A 164 4.81 8.71 -10.54
C ILE A 164 4.20 8.38 -11.91
N SER A 165 3.07 7.66 -11.90
CA SER A 165 2.21 7.43 -13.06
C SER A 165 0.75 7.41 -12.60
N ARG A 166 -0.20 7.20 -13.53
CA ARG A 166 -1.63 7.06 -13.17
C ARG A 166 -1.89 5.88 -12.22
N LEU A 167 -1.15 4.78 -12.38
CA LEU A 167 -1.35 3.52 -11.65
C LEU A 167 -0.10 3.10 -10.87
N THR A 168 0.90 3.96 -10.72
CA THR A 168 2.12 3.64 -9.96
C THR A 168 2.36 4.69 -8.89
N VAL A 169 2.35 4.23 -7.64
CA VAL A 169 2.66 5.03 -6.45
C VAL A 169 4.11 4.75 -6.05
N ARG A 170 4.91 5.78 -5.83
CA ARG A 170 6.25 5.65 -5.22
C ARG A 170 6.23 6.16 -3.79
N ILE A 171 6.74 5.34 -2.88
CA ILE A 171 6.95 5.66 -1.47
C ILE A 171 8.45 5.68 -1.22
N GLU A 172 8.99 6.81 -0.77
CA GLU A 172 10.41 7.00 -0.44
C GLU A 172 10.56 7.10 1.07
N PHE A 173 11.49 6.33 1.64
CA PHE A 173 11.75 6.31 3.08
C PHE A 173 13.01 7.13 3.41
N PRO A 174 13.03 7.88 4.53
CA PRO A 174 14.23 8.59 4.96
C PRO A 174 15.35 7.64 5.40
N GLN A 175 14.98 6.44 5.84
CA GLN A 175 15.84 5.30 6.13
C GLN A 175 15.06 4.02 5.80
N PRO A 176 15.71 2.98 5.24
CA PRO A 176 15.09 1.67 5.06
C PRO A 176 14.39 1.14 6.31
N ASP A 177 13.13 0.73 6.17
CA ASP A 177 12.32 0.25 7.29
C ASP A 177 11.19 -0.65 6.77
N LYS A 178 11.38 -1.99 6.88
CA LYS A 178 10.42 -2.99 6.42
C LYS A 178 9.09 -2.87 7.17
N ASP A 179 9.12 -2.59 8.46
CA ASP A 179 7.91 -2.53 9.29
C ASP A 179 7.03 -1.34 8.89
N LYS A 180 7.64 -0.17 8.62
CA LYS A 180 6.90 0.99 8.10
C LYS A 180 6.39 0.77 6.69
N LEU A 181 7.16 0.09 5.84
CA LEU A 181 6.73 -0.27 4.49
C LEU A 181 5.46 -1.12 4.55
N LEU A 182 5.50 -2.21 5.32
CA LEU A 182 4.35 -3.11 5.50
C LEU A 182 3.19 -2.41 6.22
N GLY A 183 3.47 -1.52 7.17
CA GLY A 183 2.44 -0.69 7.81
C GLY A 183 1.67 0.19 6.83
N LEU A 184 2.33 0.71 5.79
CA LEU A 184 1.68 1.50 4.73
C LEU A 184 0.83 0.65 3.79
N PHE A 185 0.99 -0.67 3.74
CA PHE A 185 0.12 -1.53 2.94
C PHE A 185 -1.30 -1.60 3.49
N GLY A 186 -1.46 -1.37 4.81
CA GLY A 186 -2.76 -1.18 5.44
C GLY A 186 -3.36 0.23 5.26
N LEU A 187 -2.72 1.13 4.51
CA LEU A 187 -3.24 2.49 4.30
C LEU A 187 -4.56 2.42 3.51
N PRO A 188 -5.67 2.94 4.04
CA PRO A 188 -6.92 3.03 3.30
C PRO A 188 -6.76 3.97 2.11
N CYS A 189 -7.49 3.71 1.02
CA CYS A 189 -7.52 4.63 -0.11
C CYS A 189 -8.81 5.47 -0.09
N CYS A 190 -8.66 6.77 0.14
CA CYS A 190 -9.76 7.73 0.09
C CYS A 190 -9.78 8.45 -1.26
N ARG A 191 -10.98 8.73 -1.76
CA ARG A 191 -11.15 9.52 -2.98
C ARG A 191 -10.63 10.95 -2.76
N ARG A 192 -9.91 11.47 -3.76
CA ARG A 192 -9.51 12.87 -3.78
C ARG A 192 -10.73 13.78 -3.84
N VAL A 193 -10.98 14.49 -2.75
CA VAL A 193 -12.04 15.49 -2.62
C VAL A 193 -11.47 16.76 -2.01
N SER A 194 -12.02 17.92 -2.36
CA SER A 194 -11.60 19.22 -1.81
C SER A 194 -11.98 19.41 -0.32
N GLY A 195 -12.72 18.47 0.26
CA GLY A 195 -13.22 18.53 1.65
C GLY A 195 -12.25 17.95 2.69
N LYS A 196 -12.65 18.02 3.96
CA LYS A 196 -11.97 17.32 5.05
C LYS A 196 -12.36 15.83 5.00
N ILE A 197 -11.35 14.96 5.07
CA ILE A 197 -11.58 13.52 5.29
C ILE A 197 -11.64 13.24 6.80
N ILE A 198 -11.11 14.12 7.65
CA ILE A 198 -10.84 13.86 9.07
C ILE A 198 -11.59 14.86 9.99
N SER A 199 -12.66 15.48 9.49
CA SER A 199 -13.55 16.37 10.27
C SER A 199 -14.60 15.63 11.07
#